data_AF-A0A0R1HQD5-F1
#
_entry.id   AF-A0A0R1HQD5-F1
#
_cell.length_a   1.000
_cell.length_b   1.000
_cell.length_c   1.000
_cell.angle_alpha   90.00
_cell.angle_beta   90.00
_cell.angle_gamma   90.00
#
_symmetry.space_group_name_H-M   'P 1'
#
loop_
_entity.id
_entity.type
_entity.pdbx_description
1 polymer ?
#
loop_
_entity_poly.entity_id
_entity_poly.type
_entity_poly.pdbx_seq_one_letter_code
_entity_poly.pdbx_strand_id
1 'polypeptide(L)'
;MTISVKAQIQSLLQLPTTNRLFLIVSPRLDLTVLQPLIQRFSGHQLALFQSFSQPPTAADTLKAWHQYRVSKATVIAAVGGMDAISLANNLRVVANMNDQVFFLFPNIIAEIMKHLVVNNPVGRH
;
A
#
# COMPACT_ATOMS: atom_id res chain seq x y z
N MET A 1 -5.24 11.69 -17.92
CA MET A 1 -3.91 12.19 -17.50
C MET A 1 -3.27 11.10 -16.65
N THR A 2 -2.44 10.24 -17.26
CA THR A 2 -1.88 9.07 -16.58
C THR A 2 -0.63 9.52 -15.83
N ILE A 3 -0.75 9.75 -14.51
CA ILE A 3 0.44 9.95 -13.67
C ILE A 3 1.31 8.73 -13.86
N SER A 4 2.54 8.93 -14.35
CA SER A 4 3.48 7.84 -14.55
C SER A 4 3.61 7.06 -13.25
N VAL A 5 3.54 5.75 -13.37
CA VAL A 5 3.81 4.78 -12.31
C VAL A 5 5.06 5.15 -11.48
N LYS A 6 6.12 5.65 -12.11
CA LYS A 6 7.34 6.12 -11.42
C LYS A 6 7.11 7.36 -10.54
N ALA A 7 6.21 8.25 -10.93
CA ALA A 7 5.87 9.44 -10.14
C ALA A 7 5.01 9.09 -8.92
N GLN A 8 4.13 8.07 -9.03
CA GLN A 8 3.38 7.55 -7.88
C GLN A 8 4.32 6.90 -6.84
N ILE A 9 5.35 6.17 -7.31
CA ILE A 9 6.41 5.62 -6.45
C ILE A 9 7.15 6.72 -5.71
N GLN A 10 7.67 7.71 -6.42
CA GLN A 10 8.42 8.81 -5.81
C GLN A 10 7.55 9.56 -4.80
N SER A 11 6.28 9.79 -5.13
CA SER A 11 5.33 10.42 -4.22
C SER A 11 5.12 9.60 -2.94
N LEU A 12 4.95 8.27 -3.05
CA LEU A 12 4.83 7.38 -1.90
C LEU A 12 6.11 7.38 -1.03
N LEU A 13 7.28 7.36 -1.65
CA LEU A 13 8.58 7.39 -0.97
C LEU A 13 8.89 8.77 -0.36
N GLN A 14 8.27 9.84 -0.85
CA GLN A 14 8.38 11.19 -0.31
C GLN A 14 7.35 11.49 0.78
N LEU A 15 6.40 10.58 1.03
CA LEU A 15 5.41 10.79 2.08
C LEU A 15 6.13 11.01 3.43
N PRO A 16 5.74 12.07 4.16
CA PRO A 16 6.18 12.26 5.53
C PRO A 16 5.88 11.01 6.35
N THR A 17 6.80 10.61 7.23
CA THR A 17 6.58 9.49 8.17
C THR A 17 5.45 9.79 9.16
N THR A 18 4.99 11.03 9.27
CA THR A 18 3.77 11.35 10.04
C THR A 18 2.50 10.75 9.41
N ASN A 19 2.53 10.37 8.13
CA ASN A 19 1.41 9.69 7.49
C ASN A 19 1.29 8.24 7.96
N ARG A 20 0.05 7.82 8.14
CA ARG A 20 -0.29 6.44 8.46
C ARG A 20 -0.74 5.73 7.19
N LEU A 21 0.03 4.76 6.76
CA LEU A 21 -0.18 4.01 5.54
C LEU A 21 -1.06 2.79 5.79
N PHE A 22 -2.14 2.65 5.02
CA PHE A 22 -2.93 1.42 4.92
C PHE A 22 -2.54 0.67 3.66
N LEU A 23 -1.87 -0.45 3.82
CA LEU A 23 -1.33 -1.26 2.74
C LEU A 23 -2.28 -2.42 2.45
N ILE A 24 -2.98 -2.36 1.32
CA ILE A 24 -3.80 -3.46 0.81
C ILE A 24 -2.91 -4.30 -0.09
N VAL A 25 -2.65 -5.55 0.27
CA VAL A 25 -1.72 -6.41 -0.48
C VAL A 25 -2.45 -7.63 -1.00
N SER A 26 -2.24 -7.98 -2.27
CA SER A 26 -2.76 -9.22 -2.84
C SER A 26 -2.38 -10.44 -1.98
N PRO A 27 -3.34 -11.32 -1.63
CA PRO A 27 -3.06 -12.55 -0.86
C PRO A 27 -2.01 -13.46 -1.47
N ARG A 28 -1.80 -13.37 -2.80
CA ARG A 28 -0.80 -14.18 -3.53
C ARG A 28 0.58 -13.54 -3.58
N LEU A 29 0.75 -12.32 -3.09
CA LEU A 29 2.02 -11.62 -3.14
C LEU A 29 2.87 -11.99 -1.91
N ASP A 30 4.10 -12.40 -2.17
CA ASP A 30 5.09 -12.60 -1.11
C ASP A 30 5.43 -11.26 -0.42
N LEU A 31 5.21 -11.22 0.89
CA LEU A 31 5.49 -10.06 1.75
C LEU A 31 6.98 -9.75 1.87
N THR A 32 7.87 -10.72 1.67
CA THR A 32 9.32 -10.49 1.73
C THR A 32 9.75 -9.41 0.74
N VAL A 33 9.07 -9.36 -0.42
CA VAL A 33 9.31 -8.34 -1.45
C VAL A 33 8.94 -6.95 -0.97
N LEU A 34 8.06 -6.81 0.04
CA LEU A 34 7.63 -5.54 0.61
C LEU A 34 8.38 -5.14 1.88
N GLN A 35 9.33 -5.95 2.35
CA GLN A 35 10.07 -5.70 3.59
C GLN A 35 10.65 -4.27 3.68
N PRO A 36 11.33 -3.72 2.66
CA PRO A 36 11.86 -2.35 2.73
C PRO A 36 10.76 -1.29 2.91
N LEU A 37 9.59 -1.47 2.29
CA LEU A 37 8.45 -0.57 2.45
C LEU A 37 7.84 -0.70 3.85
N ILE A 38 7.72 -1.93 4.34
CA ILE A 38 7.23 -2.23 5.69
C ILE A 38 8.15 -1.61 6.75
N GLN A 39 9.47 -1.75 6.59
CA GLN A 39 10.47 -1.18 7.48
C GLN A 39 10.40 0.35 7.53
N ARG A 40 10.24 1.00 6.36
CA ARG A 40 10.14 2.47 6.28
C ARG A 40 8.97 3.05 7.08
N PHE A 41 7.82 2.36 7.06
CA PHE A 41 6.59 2.80 7.74
C PHE A 41 6.30 1.98 9.02
N SER A 42 7.30 1.31 9.57
CA SER A 42 7.14 0.39 10.70
C SER A 42 6.60 1.08 11.97
N GLY A 43 5.99 0.30 12.88
CA GLY A 43 5.35 0.80 14.10
C GLY A 43 3.85 1.13 13.91
N HIS A 44 3.38 2.25 14.47
CA HIS A 44 1.96 2.67 14.40
C HIS A 44 1.57 3.38 13.09
N GLN A 45 2.48 3.39 12.11
CA GLN A 45 2.36 4.13 10.85
C GLN A 45 2.03 3.21 9.67
N LEU A 46 1.93 1.90 9.87
CA LEU A 46 1.56 0.94 8.83
C LEU A 46 0.48 -0.01 9.35
N ALA A 47 -0.58 -0.17 8.57
CA ALA A 47 -1.58 -1.22 8.74
C ALA A 47 -1.65 -2.04 7.46
N LEU A 48 -1.46 -3.36 7.59
CA LEU A 48 -1.48 -4.31 6.48
C LEU A 48 -2.84 -5.00 6.39
N PHE A 49 -3.42 -5.04 5.19
CA PHE A 49 -4.65 -5.76 4.88
C PHE A 49 -4.41 -6.73 3.73
N GLN A 50 -4.47 -8.03 4.02
CA GLN A 50 -4.29 -9.12 3.04
C GLN A 50 -5.46 -10.10 3.01
N SER A 51 -6.34 -10.06 4.00
CA SER A 51 -7.39 -11.06 4.19
C SER A 51 -8.63 -10.73 3.37
N PHE A 52 -8.57 -10.93 2.05
CA PHE A 52 -9.71 -10.77 1.13
C PHE A 52 -9.78 -11.87 0.06
N SER A 53 -10.97 -12.05 -0.49
CA SER A 53 -11.25 -12.99 -1.57
C SER A 53 -10.71 -12.48 -2.91
N GLN A 54 -10.45 -13.37 -3.86
CA GLN A 54 -10.05 -13.00 -5.23
C GLN A 54 -11.07 -13.60 -6.22
N PRO A 55 -12.01 -12.80 -6.77
CA PRO A 55 -12.12 -11.34 -6.67
C PRO A 55 -12.65 -10.84 -5.32
N PRO A 56 -12.38 -9.57 -4.92
CA PRO A 56 -12.81 -9.01 -3.65
C PRO A 56 -14.33 -8.83 -3.59
N THR A 57 -14.91 -9.14 -2.43
CA THR A 57 -16.35 -9.02 -2.18
C THR A 57 -16.71 -7.71 -1.46
N ALA A 58 -18.01 -7.40 -1.39
CA ALA A 58 -18.50 -6.30 -0.54
C ALA A 58 -18.14 -6.52 0.94
N ALA A 59 -18.17 -7.76 1.42
CA ALA A 59 -17.77 -8.10 2.79
C ALA A 59 -16.28 -7.82 3.03
N ASP A 60 -15.42 -8.10 2.04
CA ASP A 60 -13.99 -7.78 2.11
C ASP A 60 -13.76 -6.26 2.16
N THR A 61 -14.57 -5.49 1.43
CA THR A 61 -14.53 -4.02 1.45
C THR A 61 -14.90 -3.48 2.84
N LEU A 62 -15.95 -4.02 3.46
CA LEU A 62 -16.35 -3.62 4.82
C LEU A 62 -15.30 -3.97 5.87
N LYS A 63 -14.67 -5.15 5.76
CA LYS A 63 -13.54 -5.54 6.64
C LYS A 63 -12.36 -4.59 6.49
N ALA A 64 -11.96 -4.30 5.25
CA ALA A 64 -10.89 -3.35 4.94
C ALA A 64 -11.22 -1.96 5.49
N TRP A 65 -12.47 -1.50 5.35
CA TRP A 65 -12.94 -0.22 5.86
C TRP A 65 -12.85 -0.12 7.38
N HIS A 66 -13.32 -1.15 8.10
CA HIS A 66 -13.22 -1.18 9.55
C HIS A 66 -11.76 -1.11 10.01
N GLN A 67 -10.87 -1.91 9.41
CA GLN A 67 -9.46 -1.91 9.77
C GLN A 67 -8.77 -0.57 9.43
N TYR A 68 -9.08 0.02 8.28
CA TYR A 68 -8.58 1.34 7.87
C TYR A 68 -8.98 2.44 8.87
N ARG A 69 -10.23 2.43 9.35
CA ARG A 69 -10.73 3.38 10.36
C ARG A 69 -10.00 3.22 11.69
N VAL A 70 -9.79 1.99 12.14
CA VAL A 70 -9.08 1.70 13.39
C VAL A 70 -7.61 2.10 13.29
N SER A 71 -6.95 1.87 12.15
CA SER A 71 -5.55 2.25 11.95
C SER A 71 -5.33 3.76 11.86
N LYS A 72 -6.41 4.57 11.74
CA LYS A 72 -6.34 6.02 11.50
C LYS A 72 -5.42 6.36 10.33
N ALA A 73 -5.44 5.51 9.30
CA ALA A 73 -4.59 5.70 8.13
C ALA A 73 -5.06 6.94 7.36
N THR A 74 -4.11 7.66 6.78
CA THR A 74 -4.35 8.87 5.96
C THR A 74 -4.01 8.64 4.50
N VAL A 75 -3.40 7.50 4.19
CA VAL A 75 -2.97 7.11 2.84
C VAL A 75 -3.29 5.64 2.63
N ILE A 76 -3.78 5.30 1.43
CA ILE A 76 -3.95 3.91 1.01
C ILE A 76 -2.93 3.58 -0.07
N ALA A 77 -2.26 2.45 0.06
CA ALA A 77 -1.46 1.86 -1.01
C ALA A 77 -1.96 0.46 -1.32
N ALA A 78 -2.36 0.22 -2.57
CA ALA A 78 -2.77 -1.08 -3.06
C ALA A 78 -1.61 -1.74 -3.78
N VAL A 79 -1.29 -2.99 -3.45
CA VAL A 79 -0.09 -3.68 -3.89
C VAL A 79 -0.43 -5.04 -4.48
N GLY A 80 -0.04 -5.25 -5.74
CA GLY A 80 -0.28 -6.49 -6.48
C GLY A 80 -1.12 -6.26 -7.73
N GLY A 81 -2.06 -7.17 -7.99
CA GLY A 81 -2.89 -7.19 -9.19
C GLY A 81 -4.19 -6.39 -9.08
N MET A 82 -5.05 -6.58 -10.07
CA MET A 82 -6.35 -5.90 -10.21
C MET A 82 -7.28 -6.08 -9.00
N ASP A 83 -7.17 -7.19 -8.27
CA ASP A 83 -7.99 -7.45 -7.08
C ASP A 83 -7.69 -6.47 -5.94
N ALA A 84 -6.41 -6.23 -5.64
CA ALA A 84 -6.01 -5.27 -4.60
C ALA A 84 -6.40 -3.84 -4.98
N ILE A 85 -6.27 -3.51 -6.27
CA ILE A 85 -6.67 -2.21 -6.83
C ILE A 85 -8.18 -2.01 -6.75
N SER A 86 -8.96 -3.02 -7.13
CA SER A 86 -10.43 -2.98 -7.06
C SER A 86 -10.90 -2.82 -5.62
N LEU A 87 -10.30 -3.55 -4.68
CA LEU A 87 -10.62 -3.40 -3.27
C LEU A 87 -10.29 -1.99 -2.75
N ALA A 88 -9.14 -1.42 -3.11
CA ALA A 88 -8.76 -0.06 -2.72
C ALA A 88 -9.72 1.01 -3.30
N ASN A 89 -10.17 0.83 -4.54
CA ASN A 89 -11.18 1.70 -5.15
C ASN A 89 -12.52 1.60 -4.42
N ASN A 90 -12.99 0.39 -4.12
CA ASN A 90 -14.22 0.17 -3.37
C ASN A 90 -14.13 0.79 -1.97
N LEU A 91 -13.00 0.61 -1.29
CA LEU A 91 -12.73 1.21 0.01
C LEU A 91 -12.81 2.74 -0.06
N ARG A 92 -12.18 3.36 -1.08
CA ARG A 92 -12.22 4.82 -1.26
C ARG A 92 -13.65 5.35 -1.37
N VAL A 93 -14.50 4.64 -2.13
CA VAL A 93 -15.92 4.99 -2.29
C VAL A 93 -16.66 4.85 -0.96
N VAL A 94 -16.55 3.70 -0.28
CA VAL A 94 -17.27 3.43 0.98
C VAL A 94 -16.84 4.36 2.11
N ALA A 95 -15.56 4.69 2.17
CA ALA A 95 -15.02 5.57 3.17
C ALA A 95 -15.27 7.05 2.89
N ASN A 96 -15.87 7.38 1.73
CA ASN A 96 -16.06 8.74 1.22
C ASN A 96 -14.76 9.57 1.29
N MET A 97 -13.66 8.95 0.86
CA MET A 97 -12.32 9.52 1.01
C MET A 97 -11.91 10.32 -0.23
N ASN A 98 -11.37 11.52 0.01
CA ASN A 98 -10.53 12.25 -0.95
C ASN A 98 -9.03 11.91 -0.78
N ASP A 99 -8.71 10.99 0.13
CA ASP A 99 -7.33 10.64 0.47
C ASP A 99 -6.57 10.05 -0.73
N GLN A 100 -5.25 10.20 -0.67
CA GLN A 100 -4.35 9.72 -1.70
C GLN A 100 -4.33 8.19 -1.73
N VAL A 101 -4.61 7.63 -2.92
CA VAL A 101 -4.51 6.19 -3.19
C VAL A 101 -3.38 5.95 -4.18
N PHE A 102 -2.44 5.08 -3.79
CA PHE A 102 -1.31 4.66 -4.61
C PHE A 102 -1.54 3.24 -5.13
N PHE A 103 -1.25 3.00 -6.42
CA PHE A 103 -1.36 1.67 -7.03
C PHE A 103 0.02 1.12 -7.38
N LEU A 104 0.40 0.02 -6.73
CA LEU A 104 1.72 -0.61 -6.81
C LEU A 104 1.61 -1.99 -7.46
N PHE A 105 1.88 -2.06 -8.75
CA PHE A 105 1.93 -3.30 -9.52
C PHE A 105 3.24 -4.08 -9.27
N PRO A 106 3.30 -5.41 -9.45
CA PRO A 106 4.48 -6.21 -9.09
C PRO A 106 5.81 -5.77 -9.73
N ASN A 107 5.77 -5.37 -11.00
CA ASN A 107 6.92 -4.81 -11.73
C ASN A 107 7.42 -3.46 -11.15
N ILE A 108 6.52 -2.71 -10.50
CA ILE A 108 6.79 -1.44 -9.82
C ILE A 108 7.43 -1.70 -8.46
N ILE A 109 6.95 -2.73 -7.74
CA ILE A 109 7.51 -3.11 -6.46
C ILE A 109 9.00 -3.43 -6.60
N ALA A 110 9.39 -4.20 -7.62
CA ALA A 110 10.81 -4.49 -7.89
C ALA A 110 11.66 -3.21 -8.05
N GLU A 111 11.12 -2.20 -8.73
CA GLU A 111 11.81 -0.91 -8.90
C GLU A 111 11.84 -0.09 -7.60
N ILE A 112 10.76 -0.08 -6.82
CA ILE A 112 10.71 0.52 -5.46
C ILE A 112 11.81 -0.09 -4.59
N MET A 113 11.94 -1.40 -4.60
CA MET A 113 12.92 -2.09 -3.76
C MET A 113 14.35 -1.73 -4.14
N LYS A 114 14.66 -1.61 -5.44
CA LYS A 114 15.97 -1.09 -5.86
C LYS A 114 16.23 0.31 -5.28
N HIS A 115 15.26 1.21 -5.34
CA HIS A 115 15.43 2.57 -4.80
C HIS A 115 15.53 2.61 -3.27
N LEU A 116 14.77 1.78 -2.55
CA LEU A 116 14.81 1.71 -1.09
C LEU A 116 16.10 1.06 -0.58
N VAL A 117 16.60 0.02 -1.25
CA VAL A 117 17.86 -0.65 -0.90
C VAL A 117 19.07 0.23 -1.20
N VAL A 118 19.07 0.93 -2.34
CA VAL A 118 20.19 1.82 -2.73
C VAL A 118 20.29 3.06 -1.84
N ASN A 119 19.15 3.59 -1.36
CA ASN A 119 19.12 4.81 -0.54
C ASN A 119 19.05 4.56 0.98
N ASN A 120 19.10 3.30 1.42
CA ASN A 120 19.12 2.94 2.84
C ASN A 120 20.35 2.07 3.14
N PRO A 121 21.54 2.65 3.42
CA PRO A 121 22.78 1.90 3.66
C PRO A 121 22.83 1.22 5.05
N VAL A 122 21.69 1.01 5.70
CA VAL A 122 21.60 0.36 7.02
C VAL A 122 21.70 -1.16 6.84
N GLY A 123 22.90 -1.61 6.51
CA GLY A 123 23.20 -3.03 6.30
C GLY A 123 24.68 -3.34 6.06
N ARG A 124 25.60 -2.41 6.38
CA ARG A 124 27.03 -2.70 6.48
C ARG A 124 27.47 -2.61 7.93
N HIS A 125 27.17 -3.61 8.73
CA HIS A 125 27.91 -3.93 9.95
C HIS A 125 27.87 -5.45 10.17
#